data_AF-A0A139AJY7-F1
#
_entry.id   AF-A0A139AJY7-F1
#
_cell.length_a   1.000
_cell.length_b   1.000
_cell.length_c   1.000
_cell.angle_alpha   90.00
_cell.angle_beta   90.00
_cell.angle_gamma   90.00
#
_symmetry.space_group_name_H-M   'P 1'
#
loop_
_entity.id
_entity.type
_entity.pdbx_description
1 polymer ?
#
loop_
_entity_poly.entity_id
_entity_poly.type
_entity_poly.pdbx_seq_one_letter_code
_entity_poly.pdbx_strand_id
1 'polypeptide(L)'
;MTTSELIEWFTKRAGRAPEAWDVWKVAKEFFQLGAYSRALACLQHYVALPAATNQGRHLLAYCYLNLGEIEYALREFKKSARDGYNEDWQFVVELTFELEERNRLERQREIRA
;
A
#
# COMPACT_ATOMS: atom_id res chain seq x y z
N MET A 1 4.05 -13.30 -5.73
CA MET A 1 4.51 -13.49 -4.34
C MET A 1 3.32 -13.26 -3.44
N THR A 2 2.76 -14.33 -2.90
CA THR A 2 1.69 -14.29 -1.90
C THR A 2 2.29 -14.23 -0.50
N THR A 3 1.46 -13.97 0.53
CA THR A 3 1.91 -14.00 1.93
C THR A 3 2.47 -15.37 2.33
N SER A 4 1.88 -16.47 1.84
CA SER A 4 2.38 -17.82 2.09
C SER A 4 3.75 -18.05 1.47
N GLU A 5 3.95 -17.62 0.21
CA GLU A 5 5.24 -17.69 -0.48
C GLU A 5 6.31 -16.84 0.22
N LEU A 6 5.94 -15.67 0.75
CA LEU A 6 6.83 -14.81 1.53
C LEU A 6 7.30 -15.49 2.82
N ILE A 7 6.37 -16.05 3.60
CA ILE A 7 6.69 -16.73 4.87
C ILE A 7 7.55 -17.96 4.60
N GLU A 8 7.22 -18.75 3.58
CA GLU A 8 8.01 -19.93 3.19
C GLU A 8 9.43 -19.54 2.77
N TRP A 9 9.58 -18.49 1.97
CA TRP A 9 10.88 -17.97 1.55
C TRP A 9 11.74 -17.52 2.74
N PHE A 10 11.16 -16.76 3.67
CA PHE A 10 11.86 -16.35 4.88
C PHE A 10 12.22 -17.53 5.77
N THR A 11 11.30 -18.48 5.95
CA THR A 11 11.53 -19.67 6.78
C THR A 11 12.67 -20.52 6.20
N LYS A 12 12.70 -20.72 4.88
CA LYS A 12 13.80 -21.43 4.18
C LYS A 12 15.15 -20.72 4.29
N ARG A 13 15.15 -19.39 4.25
CA ARG A 13 16.39 -18.58 4.25
C ARG A 13 16.97 -18.35 5.64
N ALA A 14 16.10 -18.07 6.62
CA ALA A 14 16.50 -17.61 7.95
C ALA A 14 16.29 -18.66 9.05
N GLY A 15 15.60 -19.77 8.77
CA GLY A 15 15.27 -20.80 9.76
C GLY A 15 14.30 -20.33 10.85
N ARG A 16 13.67 -19.16 10.69
CA ARG A 16 12.69 -18.58 11.60
C ARG A 16 11.58 -17.87 10.83
N ALA A 17 10.47 -17.60 11.51
CA ALA A 17 9.43 -16.73 10.98
C ALA A 17 9.98 -15.30 10.77
N PRO A 18 9.54 -14.59 9.72
CA PRO A 18 9.95 -13.21 9.50
C PRO A 18 9.35 -12.28 10.55
N GLU A 19 10.16 -11.33 11.01
CA GLU A 19 9.70 -10.25 11.87
C GLU A 19 9.28 -9.05 11.03
N ALA A 20 8.58 -8.09 11.63
CA ALA A 20 8.09 -6.91 10.92
C ALA A 20 9.21 -6.16 10.19
N TRP A 21 10.38 -6.02 10.81
CA TRP A 21 11.52 -5.37 10.19
C TRP A 21 12.05 -6.12 8.94
N ASP A 22 12.07 -7.45 8.98
CA ASP A 22 12.50 -8.26 7.85
C ASP A 22 11.57 -8.05 6.65
N VAL A 23 10.26 -8.12 6.90
CA VAL A 23 9.23 -7.94 5.87
C VAL A 23 9.28 -6.52 5.29
N TRP A 24 9.43 -5.51 6.15
CA TRP A 24 9.55 -4.11 5.72
C TRP A 24 10.76 -3.88 4.83
N LYS A 25 11.92 -4.44 5.19
CA LYS A 25 13.15 -4.28 4.40
C LYS A 25 12.98 -4.86 2.99
N VAL A 26 12.45 -6.08 2.87
CA VAL A 26 12.19 -6.73 1.58
C VAL A 26 11.13 -5.97 0.78
N ALA A 27 10.06 -5.51 1.43
CA ALA A 27 9.06 -4.66 0.79
C ALA A 27 9.68 -3.40 0.18
N LYS A 28 10.54 -2.71 0.95
CA LYS A 28 11.21 -1.48 0.52
C LYS A 28 12.16 -1.74 -0.65
N GLU A 29 12.89 -2.85 -0.65
CA GLU A 29 13.74 -3.26 -1.78
C GLU A 29 12.89 -3.50 -3.04
N PHE A 30 11.78 -4.23 -2.95
CA PHE A 30 10.88 -4.40 -4.10
C PHE A 30 10.30 -3.06 -4.58
N PHE A 31 9.93 -2.17 -3.67
CA PHE A 31 9.43 -0.85 -4.00
C PHE A 31 10.47 -0.03 -4.78
N GLN A 32 11.72 0.00 -4.31
CA GLN A 32 12.83 0.70 -4.97
C GLN A 32 13.15 0.14 -6.36
N LEU A 33 12.88 -1.14 -6.59
CA LEU A 33 13.01 -1.79 -7.90
C LEU A 33 11.78 -1.56 -8.81
N GLY A 34 10.77 -0.83 -8.36
CA GLY A 34 9.51 -0.64 -9.08
C GLY A 34 8.61 -1.89 -9.14
N ALA A 35 8.94 -2.93 -8.36
CA ALA A 35 8.16 -4.17 -8.30
C ALA A 35 6.96 -4.02 -7.35
N TYR A 36 6.07 -3.07 -7.64
CA TYR A 36 4.98 -2.65 -6.76
C TYR A 36 4.03 -3.77 -6.36
N SER A 37 3.73 -4.72 -7.25
CA SER A 37 2.88 -5.88 -6.93
C SER A 37 3.50 -6.82 -5.88
N ARG A 38 4.84 -6.99 -5.90
CA ARG A 38 5.57 -7.79 -4.90
C ARG A 38 5.71 -7.02 -3.59
N ALA A 39 6.02 -5.73 -3.67
CA ALA A 39 6.06 -4.86 -2.51
C ALA A 39 4.70 -4.82 -1.79
N LEU A 40 3.60 -4.72 -2.54
CA LEU A 40 2.23 -4.74 -2.03
C LEU A 40 1.97 -5.98 -1.18
N ALA A 41 2.30 -7.17 -1.68
CA ALA A 41 2.09 -8.42 -0.94
C ALA A 41 2.87 -8.46 0.38
N CYS A 42 4.13 -8.00 0.38
CA CYS A 42 4.91 -7.86 1.61
C CYS A 42 4.27 -6.87 2.58
N LEU A 43 3.86 -5.70 2.09
CA LEU A 43 3.36 -4.61 2.92
C LEU A 43 1.98 -4.92 3.51
N GLN A 44 1.12 -5.65 2.78
CA GLN A 44 -0.14 -6.16 3.31
C GLN A 44 0.09 -7.10 4.50
N HIS A 45 1.11 -7.95 4.44
CA HIS A 45 1.50 -8.77 5.58
C HIS A 45 2.12 -7.91 6.71
N TYR A 46 3.01 -6.97 6.36
CA TYR A 46 3.68 -6.10 7.32
C TYR A 46 2.69 -5.34 8.20
N VAL A 47 1.69 -4.67 7.62
CA VAL A 47 0.74 -3.84 8.38
C VAL A 47 -0.18 -4.62 9.32
N ALA A 48 -0.17 -5.96 9.24
CA ALA A 48 -0.88 -6.85 10.15
C ALA A 48 0.00 -7.30 11.34
N LEU A 49 1.30 -7.03 11.33
CA LEU A 49 2.22 -7.42 12.41
C LEU A 49 2.17 -6.41 13.57
N PRO A 50 2.31 -6.87 14.84
CA PRO A 50 2.24 -5.98 16.00
C PRO A 50 3.29 -4.87 16.03
N ALA A 51 4.48 -5.12 15.48
CA ALA A 51 5.58 -4.16 15.42
C ALA A 51 5.54 -3.28 14.15
N ALA A 52 4.43 -3.28 13.41
CA ALA A 52 4.28 -2.48 12.21
C ALA A 52 4.22 -0.98 12.53
N THR A 53 5.01 -0.22 11.79
CA THR A 53 5.05 1.24 11.88
C THR A 53 4.33 1.90 10.70
N ASN A 54 3.97 3.17 10.84
CA ASN A 54 3.23 3.90 9.80
C ASN A 54 4.00 4.07 8.48
N GLN A 55 5.34 4.03 8.52
CA GLN A 55 6.21 3.95 7.34
C GLN A 55 5.73 2.88 6.34
N GLY A 56 5.28 1.72 6.83
CA GLY A 56 4.81 0.65 5.96
C GLY A 56 3.43 0.92 5.37
N ARG A 57 2.55 1.64 6.08
CA ARG A 57 1.25 2.06 5.53
C ARG A 57 1.43 3.10 4.42
N HIS A 58 2.35 4.05 4.61
CA HIS A 58 2.76 4.99 3.57
C HIS A 58 3.24 4.25 2.31
N LEU A 59 4.23 3.35 2.43
CA LEU A 59 4.71 2.56 1.29
C LEU A 59 3.60 1.70 0.66
N LEU A 60 2.68 1.16 1.46
CA LEU A 60 1.56 0.36 0.97
C LEU A 60 0.63 1.21 0.10
N ALA A 61 0.30 2.42 0.55
CA ALA A 61 -0.53 3.36 -0.21
C ALA A 61 0.12 3.74 -1.54
N TYR A 62 1.44 3.99 -1.55
CA TYR A 62 2.20 4.21 -2.79
C TYR A 62 2.17 3.02 -3.74
N CYS A 63 2.25 1.79 -3.22
CA CYS A 63 2.16 0.60 -4.07
C CYS A 63 0.80 0.52 -4.76
N TYR A 64 -0.30 0.76 -4.03
CA TYR A 64 -1.63 0.83 -4.64
C TYR A 64 -1.71 1.93 -5.70
N LEU A 65 -1.19 3.13 -5.40
CA LEU A 65 -1.20 4.26 -6.33
C LEU A 65 -0.47 3.93 -7.65
N ASN A 66 0.73 3.35 -7.56
CA ASN A 66 1.52 2.96 -8.74
C ASN A 66 0.89 1.79 -9.54
N LEU A 67 -0.04 1.05 -8.94
CA LEU A 67 -0.81 0.00 -9.61
C LEU A 67 -2.16 0.51 -10.16
N GLY A 68 -2.49 1.79 -9.99
CA GLY A 68 -3.76 2.38 -10.42
C GLY A 68 -4.94 2.09 -9.49
N GLU A 69 -4.68 1.52 -8.31
CA GLU A 69 -5.68 1.13 -7.32
C GLU A 69 -6.01 2.31 -6.38
N ILE A 70 -6.56 3.39 -6.97
CA ILE A 70 -6.72 4.71 -6.33
C ILE A 70 -7.50 4.64 -5.02
N GLU A 71 -8.60 3.89 -4.98
CA GLU A 71 -9.46 3.78 -3.81
C GLU A 71 -8.76 3.10 -2.63
N TYR A 72 -7.92 2.10 -2.92
CA TYR A 72 -7.11 1.43 -1.91
C TYR A 72 -5.96 2.32 -1.44
N ALA A 73 -5.31 3.04 -2.36
CA ALA A 73 -4.28 4.02 -2.03
C ALA A 73 -4.83 5.11 -1.08
N LEU A 74 -5.96 5.72 -1.42
CA LEU A 74 -6.61 6.74 -0.62
C LEU A 74 -6.97 6.23 0.78
N ARG A 75 -7.45 4.99 0.89
CA ARG A 75 -7.78 4.37 2.19
C ARG A 75 -6.55 4.27 3.09
N GLU A 76 -5.41 3.83 2.55
CA GLU A 76 -4.20 3.65 3.34
C GLU A 76 -3.51 4.99 3.64
N PHE A 77 -3.51 5.96 2.72
CA PHE A 77 -3.05 7.33 2.99
C PHE A 77 -3.88 8.01 4.10
N LYS A 78 -5.20 7.83 4.12
CA LYS A 78 -6.05 8.37 5.21
C LYS A 78 -5.66 7.81 6.58
N LYS A 79 -5.37 6.51 6.67
CA LYS A 79 -4.91 5.89 7.92
C LYS A 79 -3.53 6.40 8.32
N SER A 80 -2.59 6.42 7.36
CA SER A 80 -1.22 6.88 7.57
C SER A 80 -1.17 8.33 8.06
N ALA A 81 -1.90 9.23 7.38
CA ALA A 81 -2.00 10.64 7.75
C ALA A 81 -2.60 10.85 9.14
N ARG A 82 -3.67 10.13 9.47
CA ARG A 82 -4.30 10.19 10.81
C ARG A 82 -3.35 9.76 11.91
N ASP A 83 -2.49 8.78 11.64
CA ASP A 83 -1.61 8.17 12.64
C ASP A 83 -0.22 8.89 12.69
N GLY A 84 -0.08 10.08 12.08
CA GLY A 84 1.06 10.98 12.28
C GLY A 84 1.98 11.19 11.06
N TYR A 85 1.67 10.61 9.90
CA TYR A 85 2.38 10.86 8.65
C TYR A 85 1.79 12.07 7.91
N ASN A 86 2.09 13.27 8.39
CA ASN A 86 1.45 14.49 7.88
C ASN A 86 1.69 14.75 6.38
N GLU A 87 2.79 14.25 5.83
CA GLU A 87 3.10 14.35 4.40
C GLU A 87 2.05 13.63 3.52
N ASP A 88 1.34 12.65 4.08
CA ASP A 88 0.31 11.89 3.34
C ASP A 88 -1.00 12.68 3.15
N TRP A 89 -1.21 13.77 3.87
CA TRP A 89 -2.41 14.60 3.71
C TRP A 89 -2.55 15.16 2.29
N GLN A 90 -1.43 15.49 1.64
CA GLN A 90 -1.45 15.95 0.25
C GLN A 90 -2.08 14.88 -0.66
N PHE A 91 -1.64 13.62 -0.55
CA PHE A 91 -2.22 12.51 -1.31
C PHE A 91 -3.68 12.25 -0.97
N VAL A 92 -4.07 12.40 0.30
CA VAL A 92 -5.48 12.26 0.69
C VAL A 92 -6.35 13.29 -0.04
N VAL A 93 -5.89 14.54 -0.14
CA VAL A 93 -6.62 15.61 -0.83
C VAL A 93 -6.67 15.33 -2.33
N GLU A 94 -5.52 15.10 -2.97
CA GLU A 94 -5.41 14.87 -4.41
C GLU A 94 -6.28 13.71 -4.89
N LEU A 95 -6.15 12.54 -4.25
CA LEU A 95 -6.89 11.35 -4.66
C LEU A 95 -8.39 11.46 -4.34
N THR A 96 -8.79 12.27 -3.35
CA THR A 96 -10.21 12.54 -3.10
C THR A 96 -10.81 13.34 -4.26
N PHE A 97 -10.13 14.41 -4.71
CA PHE A 97 -10.59 15.20 -5.86
C PHE A 97 -10.64 14.37 -7.14
N GLU A 98 -9.61 13.57 -7.41
CA GLU A 98 -9.56 12.70 -8.58
C GLU A 98 -10.74 11.72 -8.60
N LEU A 99 -11.04 11.08 -7.46
CA LEU A 99 -12.14 10.13 -7.36
C LEU A 99 -13.51 10.82 -7.51
N GLU A 100 -13.69 12.01 -6.95
CA GLU A 100 -14.91 12.79 -7.11
C GLU A 100 -15.14 13.21 -8.55
N GLU A 101 -14.09 13.66 -9.24
CA GLU A 101 -14.15 14.00 -10.66
C GLU A 101 -14.49 12.79 -11.52
N ARG A 102 -13.82 11.65 -11.29
CA ARG A 102 -14.10 10.39 -11.99
C ARG A 102 -15.57 9.99 -11.84
N ASN A 103 -16.08 9.97 -10.60
CA ASN A 103 -17.47 9.65 -10.30
C ASN A 103 -18.46 10.65 -10.91
N ARG A 104 -18.10 11.93 -11.01
CA ARG A 104 -18.92 12.96 -11.68
C ARG A 104 -19.01 12.68 -13.19
N LEU A 105 -17.89 12.36 -13.83
CA LEU A 105 -17.83 12.07 -15.26
C LEU A 105 -18.58 10.78 -15.62
N GLU A 106 -18.44 9.73 -14.80
CA GLU A 106 -19.17 8.47 -14.98
C GLU A 106 -20.69 8.69 -14.94
N ARG A 107 -21.20 9.40 -13.92
CA ARG A 107 -22.63 9.76 -13.83
C ARG A 107 -23.12 10.57 -15.02
N GLN A 108 -22.30 11.50 -15.53
CA GLN A 108 -22.67 12.28 -16.72
C GLN A 108 -22.75 11.41 -17.99
N ARG A 109 -21.93 10.36 -18.09
CA ARG A 109 -21.98 9.40 -19.21
C ARG A 109 -23.23 8.54 -19.12
N GLU A 110 -23.58 8.06 -17.94
CA GLU A 110 -24.79 7.26 -17.71
C GLU A 110 -26.07 8.03 -18.05
N ILE A 111 -26.14 9.33 -17.74
CA ILE A 111 -27.30 10.18 -18.09
C ILE A 111 -27.41 10.41 -19.61
N ARG A 112 -26.28 10.34 -20.35
CA ARG A 112 -26.22 10.64 -21.79
C ARG A 112 -26.29 9.39 -22.68
N ALA A 113 -26.20 8.18 -22.12
CA ALA A 113 -26.30 6.90 -22.82
C ALA A 113 -27.76 6.44 -22.91
#